data_AF-A0A945W0V7-F1
#
_entry.id   AF-A0A945W0V7-F1
#
_cell.length_a   1.000
_cell.length_b   1.000
_cell.length_c   1.000
_cell.angle_alpha   90.00
_cell.angle_beta   90.00
_cell.angle_gamma   90.00
#
_symmetry.space_group_name_H-M   'P 1'
#
loop_
_entity.id
_entity.type
_entity.pdbx_description
1 polymer ?
#
loop_
_entity_poly.entity_id
_entity_poly.type
_entity_poly.pdbx_seq_one_letter_code
_entity_poly.pdbx_strand_id
1 'polypeptide(L)'
;MNSTVERILQKHKDEGLEYPFEFTPDHVSYKLADYYRIADIKDANVHVLRKTFGSLLIQKKLADIFMISKLLGHSSVRVTESHYVELLKEN
;
A
#
# COMPACT_ATOMS: atom_id res chain seq x y z
N MET A 1 -8.32 4.38 -11.54
CA MET A 1 -8.50 4.66 -10.10
C MET A 1 -9.76 3.94 -9.64
N ASN A 2 -9.84 3.44 -8.40
CA ASN A 2 -11.14 3.00 -7.86
C ASN A 2 -12.06 4.24 -7.76
N SER A 3 -13.30 4.15 -8.27
CA SER A 3 -14.24 5.28 -8.31
C SER A 3 -14.57 5.85 -6.93
N THR A 4 -14.47 5.04 -5.88
CA THR A 4 -14.64 5.50 -4.50
C THR A 4 -13.45 6.33 -4.02
N VAL A 5 -12.23 5.91 -4.32
CA VAL A 5 -11.01 6.65 -3.96
C VAL A 5 -10.99 8.00 -4.67
N GLU A 6 -11.27 8.01 -5.97
CA GLU A 6 -11.38 9.23 -6.76
C GLU A 6 -12.43 10.20 -6.17
N ARG A 7 -13.61 9.69 -5.83
CA ARG A 7 -14.67 10.48 -5.20
C ARG A 7 -14.26 11.08 -3.85
N ILE A 8 -13.57 10.34 -2.99
CA ILE A 8 -13.10 10.84 -1.69
C ILE A 8 -12.07 11.96 -1.89
N LEU A 9 -11.09 11.74 -2.76
CA LEU A 9 -10.05 12.73 -3.03
C LEU A 9 -10.64 14.00 -3.66
N GLN A 10 -11.60 13.85 -4.58
CA GLN A 10 -12.26 14.99 -5.21
C GLN A 10 -13.10 15.77 -4.19
N LYS A 11 -13.85 15.08 -3.32
CA LYS A 11 -14.61 15.71 -2.24
C LYS A 11 -13.70 16.56 -1.33
N HIS A 12 -12.57 16.01 -0.89
CA HIS A 12 -11.64 16.75 -0.02
C HIS A 12 -11.01 17.96 -0.71
N LYS A 13 -10.76 17.85 -2.02
CA LYS A 13 -10.33 18.97 -2.84
C LYS A 13 -11.41 20.06 -2.94
N ASP A 14 -12.66 19.67 -3.13
CA ASP A 14 -13.81 20.58 -3.22
C ASP A 14 -14.09 21.27 -1.87
N GLU A 15 -13.80 20.59 -0.75
CA GLU A 15 -13.86 21.15 0.61
C GLU A 15 -12.72 22.13 0.92
N GLY A 16 -11.75 22.31 0.01
CA GLY A 16 -10.68 23.28 0.14
C GLY A 16 -9.56 22.88 1.11
N LEU A 17 -9.42 21.58 1.40
CA LEU A 17 -8.31 21.10 2.24
C LEU A 17 -6.97 21.31 1.52
N GLU A 18 -5.97 21.83 2.24
CA GLU A 18 -4.61 22.03 1.72
C GLU A 18 -3.95 20.69 1.35
N TYR A 19 -4.21 19.66 2.15
CA TYR A 19 -3.74 18.29 1.94
C TYR A 19 -4.93 17.34 1.79
N PRO A 20 -4.82 16.25 1.00
CA PRO A 20 -5.92 15.29 0.86
C PRO A 20 -6.35 14.64 2.18
N PHE A 21 -5.47 14.57 3.18
CA PHE A 21 -5.77 14.11 4.52
C PHE A 21 -4.92 14.88 5.54
N GLU A 22 -5.53 15.40 6.60
CA GLU A 22 -4.84 16.13 7.67
C GLU A 22 -4.35 15.20 8.79
N PHE A 23 -3.60 14.16 8.42
CA PHE A 23 -3.04 13.21 9.38
C PHE A 23 -1.52 13.36 9.47
N THR A 24 -1.00 13.30 10.70
CA THR A 24 0.44 13.14 10.91
C THR A 24 0.86 11.67 10.71
N PRO A 25 2.11 11.41 10.33
CA PRO A 25 2.62 10.04 10.22
C PRO A 25 2.45 9.21 11.51
N ASP A 26 2.63 9.85 12.66
CA ASP A 26 2.44 9.25 13.98
C ASP A 26 0.97 8.87 14.20
N HIS A 27 0.04 9.76 13.89
CA HIS A 27 -1.39 9.49 14.01
C HIS A 27 -1.78 8.25 13.21
N VAL A 28 -1.34 8.16 11.95
CA VAL A 28 -1.61 7.00 11.09
C VAL A 28 -1.00 5.74 11.67
N SER A 29 0.25 5.80 12.13
CA SER A 29 0.97 4.65 12.69
C SER A 29 0.29 4.10 13.95
N TYR A 30 -0.10 4.98 14.89
CA TYR A 30 -0.80 4.59 16.11
C TYR A 30 -2.18 4.00 15.81
N LYS A 31 -2.96 4.62 14.92
CA LYS A 31 -4.28 4.10 14.53
C LYS A 31 -4.18 2.73 13.88
N LEU A 32 -3.22 2.53 12.97
CA LEU A 32 -3.01 1.22 12.34
C LEU A 32 -2.56 0.16 13.36
N ALA A 33 -1.67 0.51 14.29
CA ALA A 33 -1.24 -0.42 15.33
C ALA A 33 -2.43 -0.90 16.19
N ASP A 34 -3.36 -0.01 16.53
CA ASP A 34 -4.57 -0.36 17.25
C ASP A 34 -5.47 -1.32 16.45
N TYR A 35 -5.64 -1.06 15.14
CA TYR A 35 -6.39 -1.95 14.26
C TYR A 35 -5.74 -3.33 14.11
N TYR A 36 -4.40 -3.40 13.97
CA TYR A 36 -3.69 -4.66 13.92
C TYR A 36 -3.84 -5.45 15.23
N ARG A 37 -3.78 -4.77 16.38
CA ARG A 37 -4.02 -5.38 17.69
C ARG A 37 -5.44 -5.94 17.81
N ILE A 38 -6.46 -5.20 17.37
CA ILE A 38 -7.86 -5.66 17.37
C ILE A 38 -8.05 -6.87 16.44
N ALA A 39 -7.34 -6.89 15.31
CA ALA A 39 -7.39 -7.97 14.33
C ALA A 39 -6.46 -9.16 14.63
N ASP A 40 -5.73 -9.16 15.76
CA ASP A 40 -4.69 -10.14 16.13
C ASP A 40 -3.60 -10.34 15.05
N ILE A 41 -3.24 -9.26 14.35
CA ILE A 41 -2.16 -9.24 13.37
C ILE A 41 -0.88 -8.80 14.06
N LYS A 42 0.11 -9.69 14.12
CA LYS A 42 1.41 -9.46 14.75
C LYS A 42 2.42 -8.87 13.77
N ASP A 43 3.38 -8.11 14.30
CA ASP A 43 4.53 -7.55 13.56
C ASP A 43 4.16 -6.71 12.32
N ALA A 44 2.98 -6.07 12.33
CA ALA A 44 2.50 -5.24 11.24
C ALA A 44 2.63 -3.74 11.50
N ASN A 45 3.01 -3.00 10.45
CA ASN A 45 3.10 -1.55 10.46
C ASN A 45 2.61 -0.98 9.11
N VAL A 46 2.75 0.33 8.90
CA VAL A 46 2.31 0.99 7.66
C VAL A 46 2.97 0.42 6.39
N HIS A 47 4.23 -0.02 6.46
CA HIS A 47 4.93 -0.63 5.31
C HIS A 47 4.34 -1.97 4.90
N VAL A 48 3.69 -2.69 5.83
CA VAL A 48 3.01 -3.94 5.51
C VAL A 48 1.90 -3.71 4.49
N LEU A 49 1.15 -2.61 4.59
CA LEU A 49 0.12 -2.25 3.59
C LEU A 49 0.72 -2.13 2.18
N ARG A 50 1.90 -1.50 2.05
CA ARG A 50 2.61 -1.38 0.76
C ARG A 50 3.01 -2.76 0.21
N LYS A 51 3.54 -3.64 1.07
CA LYS A 51 3.93 -5.00 0.69
C LYS A 51 2.71 -5.82 0.28
N THR A 52 1.63 -5.79 1.06
CA THR A 52 0.37 -6.47 0.76
C THR A 52 -0.20 -6.03 -0.58
N PHE A 53 -0.19 -4.73 -0.87
CA PHE A 53 -0.62 -4.22 -2.17
C PHE A 53 0.20 -4.80 -3.33
N GLY A 54 1.53 -4.81 -3.23
CA GLY A 54 2.39 -5.43 -4.24
C GLY A 54 2.17 -6.94 -4.38
N SER A 55 2.09 -7.67 -3.27
CA SER A 55 1.79 -9.11 -3.25
C SER A 55 0.48 -9.43 -3.97
N LEU A 56 -0.58 -8.64 -3.71
CA LEU A 56 -1.89 -8.84 -4.35
C LEU A 56 -1.83 -8.63 -5.87
N LEU A 57 -1.05 -7.67 -6.36
CA LEU A 57 -0.91 -7.44 -7.80
C LEU A 57 -0.22 -8.62 -8.50
N ILE A 58 0.81 -9.20 -7.87
CA ILE A 58 1.53 -10.38 -8.38
C ILE A 58 0.60 -11.59 -8.39
N GLN A 59 0.00 -11.90 -7.23
CA GLN A 59 -0.87 -13.07 -7.07
C GLN A 59 -2.06 -13.06 -8.03
N LYS A 60 -2.63 -11.87 -8.30
CA LYS A 60 -3.74 -11.72 -9.23
C LYS A 60 -3.30 -11.58 -10.69
N LYS A 61 -2.00 -11.64 -10.98
CA LYS A 61 -1.42 -11.47 -12.33
C LYS A 61 -1.89 -10.16 -13.00
N LEU A 62 -2.06 -9.10 -12.21
CA LEU A 62 -2.55 -7.79 -12.67
C LEU A 62 -1.44 -6.85 -13.13
N ALA A 63 -0.20 -7.11 -12.75
CA ALA A 63 0.97 -6.34 -13.14
C ALA A 63 2.23 -7.23 -13.10
N ASP A 64 3.19 -6.95 -13.96
CA ASP A 64 4.51 -7.60 -13.92
C ASP A 64 5.42 -6.97 -12.86
N ILE A 65 6.56 -7.62 -12.59
CA ILE A 65 7.50 -7.20 -11.54
C ILE A 65 8.11 -5.81 -11.81
N PHE A 66 8.25 -5.41 -13.07
CA PHE A 66 8.79 -4.10 -13.45
C PHE A 66 7.77 -2.99 -13.17
N MET A 67 6.52 -3.21 -13.55
CA MET A 67 5.40 -2.31 -13.25
C MET A 67 5.23 -2.15 -11.75
N ILE A 68 5.29 -3.23 -10.98
CA ILE A 68 5.19 -3.20 -9.53
C ILE A 68 6.36 -2.45 -8.91
N SER A 69 7.59 -2.67 -9.39
CA SER A 69 8.77 -1.92 -8.92
C SER A 69 8.62 -0.41 -9.10
N LYS A 70 8.05 0.01 -10.24
CA LYS A 70 7.80 1.44 -10.53
C LYS A 70 6.65 2.00 -9.69
N LEU A 71 5.56 1.27 -9.59
CA LEU A 71 4.37 1.64 -8.81
C LEU A 71 4.69 1.78 -7.31
N LEU A 72 5.49 0.86 -6.79
CA LEU A 72 6.01 0.89 -5.42
C LEU A 72 7.30 1.71 -5.29
N GLY A 73 7.67 2.53 -6.28
CA GLY A 73 8.81 3.46 -6.18
C GLY A 73 10.11 2.84 -5.63
N HIS A 74 10.38 1.56 -5.91
CA HIS A 74 11.60 0.90 -5.44
C HIS A 74 12.80 1.38 -6.25
N SER A 75 13.97 1.46 -5.60
CA SER A 75 15.21 1.94 -6.23
C SER A 75 15.69 1.06 -7.38
N SER A 76 15.32 -0.23 -7.38
CA SER A 76 15.55 -1.14 -8.49
C SER A 76 14.55 -2.29 -8.50
N VAL A 77 14.43 -2.95 -9.65
CA VAL A 77 13.61 -4.16 -9.82
C VAL A 77 14.09 -5.29 -8.92
N ARG A 78 15.40 -5.41 -8.70
CA ARG A 78 16.00 -6.41 -7.81
C ARG A 78 15.49 -6.31 -6.37
N VAL A 79 15.24 -5.09 -5.88
CA VAL A 79 14.63 -4.89 -4.55
C VAL A 79 13.19 -5.41 -4.52
N THR A 80 12.46 -5.28 -5.62
CA THR A 80 11.10 -5.81 -5.75
C THR A 80 11.11 -7.34 -5.83
N GLU A 81 12.05 -7.92 -6.60
CA GLU A 81 12.22 -9.37 -6.70
C GLU A 81 12.52 -10.02 -5.36
N SER A 82 13.42 -9.44 -4.55
CA SER A 82 13.76 -10.00 -3.23
C SER A 82 12.57 -10.03 -2.27
N HIS A 83 11.65 -9.07 -2.37
CA HIS A 83 10.44 -9.01 -1.54
C HIS A 83 9.36 -10.01 -1.94
N TYR A 84 9.34 -10.47 -3.20
CA TYR A 84 8.25 -11.30 -3.73
C TYR A 84 8.71 -12.61 -4.35
N VAL A 85 9.96 -13.01 -4.13
CA VAL A 85 10.58 -14.18 -4.75
C VAL A 85 9.80 -15.47 -4.48
N GLU A 86 9.18 -15.59 -3.30
CA GLU A 86 8.37 -16.75 -2.93
C GLU A 86 7.07 -16.79 -3.73
N LEU A 87 6.40 -15.65 -3.88
CA LEU A 87 5.14 -15.54 -4.64
C LEU A 87 5.33 -15.76 -6.15
N LEU A 88 6.52 -15.48 -6.68
CA LEU A 88 6.84 -15.74 -8.09
C LEU A 88 7.13 -17.22 -8.37
N LYS A 89 7.56 -17.99 -7.36
CA LYS A 89 7.83 -19.43 -7.49
C LYS A 89 6.57 -20.29 -7.45
N GLU A 90 5.50 -19.80 -6.82
CA GLU A 90 4.23 -20.50 -6.65
C GLU A 90 3.24 -20.27 -7.81
N ASN A 91 3.62 -19.51 -8.85
CA ASN A 91 2.75 -19.07 -9.95
C ASN A 91 3.11 -19.60 -11.33
#